data_AF-A0A7C4MGL9-F1
#
_entry.id   AF-A0A7C4MGL9-F1
#
_cell.length_a   1.000
_cell.length_b   1.000
_cell.length_c   1.000
_cell.angle_alpha   90.00
_cell.angle_beta   90.00
_cell.angle_gamma   90.00
#
_symmetry.space_group_name_H-M   'P 1'
#
loop_
_entity.id
_entity.type
_entity.pdbx_description
1 polymer ?
#
loop_
_entity_poly.entity_id
_entity_poly.type
_entity_poly.pdbx_seq_one_letter_code
_entity_poly.pdbx_strand_id
1 'polypeptide(L)'
;MSHWGLTYKGTEPLSPEEWNRVIDALEELDTRIAVKRQGGLATFSGDGMSVDFEITHDFGGVPDLALVGEASEDAIGEKWWEVSETSLIIHFISPPPAGIDNVKLWYLILKFAR
;
A
#
# COMPACT_ATOMS: atom_id res chain seq x y z
N MET A 1 31.81 -3.11 -0.16
CA MET A 1 31.33 -4.50 -0.25
C MET A 1 29.83 -4.48 -0.05
N SER A 2 29.06 -5.32 -0.76
CA SER A 2 27.61 -5.35 -0.56
C SER A 2 27.27 -5.91 0.84
N HIS A 3 26.08 -5.58 1.35
CA HIS A 3 25.56 -6.13 2.61
C HIS A 3 25.59 -7.67 2.63
N TRP A 4 25.41 -8.29 1.47
CA TRP A 4 25.40 -9.74 1.23
C TRP A 4 26.75 -10.32 0.81
N GLY A 5 27.84 -9.54 0.85
CA GLY A 5 29.17 -10.00 0.41
C GLY A 5 29.27 -10.34 -1.08
N LEU A 6 28.32 -9.84 -1.89
CA LEU A 6 28.31 -9.99 -3.34
C LEU A 6 29.31 -9.04 -4.00
N THR A 7 29.99 -9.56 -5.01
CA THR A 7 30.91 -8.81 -5.89
C THR A 7 30.47 -9.00 -7.33
N TYR A 8 30.57 -7.94 -8.13
CA TYR A 8 30.27 -8.03 -9.55
C TYR A 8 31.27 -8.96 -10.26
N LYS A 9 30.74 -9.93 -11.00
CA LYS A 9 31.48 -10.75 -11.97
C LYS A 9 30.95 -10.42 -13.35
N GLY A 10 31.85 -10.37 -14.33
CA GLY A 10 31.50 -10.18 -15.74
C GLY A 10 30.82 -11.43 -16.31
N THR A 11 31.49 -12.11 -17.24
CA THR A 11 30.97 -13.33 -17.88
C THR A 11 31.39 -14.63 -17.17
N GLU A 12 31.98 -14.54 -15.98
CA GLU A 12 32.44 -15.70 -15.23
C GLU A 12 31.28 -16.45 -14.56
N PRO A 13 31.28 -17.80 -14.56
CA PRO A 13 30.29 -18.56 -13.82
C PRO A 13 30.46 -18.40 -12.31
N LEU A 14 29.35 -18.49 -11.58
CA LEU A 14 29.35 -18.48 -10.11
C LEU A 14 29.76 -19.85 -9.57
N SER A 15 30.59 -19.87 -8.52
CA SER A 15 30.80 -21.08 -7.73
C SER A 15 29.51 -21.45 -6.98
N PRO A 16 29.36 -22.71 -6.53
CA PRO A 16 28.22 -23.10 -5.71
C PRO A 16 28.00 -22.20 -4.47
N GLU A 17 29.08 -21.78 -3.81
CA GLU A 17 29.02 -20.90 -2.65
C GLU A 17 28.56 -19.48 -3.01
N GLU A 18 29.02 -18.96 -4.16
CA GLU A 18 28.60 -17.66 -4.66
C GLU A 18 27.13 -17.68 -5.10
N TRP A 19 26.69 -18.77 -5.73
CA TRP A 19 25.29 -18.98 -6.08
C TRP A 19 24.40 -18.97 -4.83
N ASN A 20 24.76 -19.72 -3.78
CA ASN A 20 23.99 -19.71 -2.53
C ASN A 20 23.89 -18.30 -1.94
N ARG A 21 24.96 -17.50 -1.93
CA ARG A 21 24.89 -16.11 -1.47
C ARG A 21 23.94 -15.23 -2.29
N VAL A 22 23.88 -15.46 -3.60
CA VAL A 22 22.92 -14.75 -4.47
C VAL A 22 21.50 -15.17 -4.13
N ILE A 23 21.25 -16.47 -3.95
CA ILE A 23 19.94 -16.99 -3.56
C ILE A 23 19.53 -16.44 -2.19
N ASP A 24 20.39 -16.51 -1.18
CA ASP A 24 20.13 -15.98 0.16
C ASP A 24 19.78 -14.47 0.10
N ALA A 25 20.52 -13.69 -0.71
CA ALA A 25 20.26 -12.27 -0.89
C ALA A 25 18.90 -12.01 -1.57
N LEU A 26 18.54 -12.83 -2.56
CA LEU A 26 17.25 -12.72 -3.26
C LEU A 26 16.08 -13.13 -2.36
N GLU A 27 16.22 -14.23 -1.61
CA GLU A 27 15.22 -14.68 -0.65
C GLU A 27 15.02 -13.64 0.45
N GLU A 28 16.10 -13.08 0.99
CA GLU A 28 16.01 -12.01 1.97
C GLU A 28 15.34 -10.75 1.37
N LEU A 29 15.69 -10.36 0.15
CA LEU A 29 15.04 -9.24 -0.53
C LEU A 29 13.54 -9.50 -0.74
N ASP A 30 13.15 -10.71 -1.08
CA ASP A 30 11.75 -11.11 -1.23
C ASP A 30 10.99 -10.95 0.10
N THR A 31 11.59 -11.33 1.23
CA THR A 31 10.99 -11.09 2.56
C THR A 31 10.87 -9.60 2.92
N ARG A 32 11.72 -8.74 2.35
CA ARG A 32 11.71 -7.29 2.61
C ARG A 32 10.69 -6.53 1.75
N ILE A 33 10.11 -7.17 0.73
CA ILE A 33 9.07 -6.57 -0.12
C ILE A 33 7.70 -6.79 0.52
N ALA A 34 6.78 -5.83 0.34
CA ALA A 34 5.39 -6.02 0.77
C ALA A 34 4.77 -7.21 0.01
N VAL A 35 4.39 -8.26 0.73
CA VAL A 35 3.80 -9.51 0.18
C VAL A 35 2.50 -9.22 -0.54
N LYS A 36 1.73 -8.22 -0.07
CA LYS A 36 0.53 -7.74 -0.75
C LYS A 36 0.51 -6.22 -0.77
N ARG A 37 0.08 -5.67 -1.91
CA ARG A 37 -0.17 -4.25 -2.10
C ARG A 37 -1.39 -4.05 -2.97
N GLN A 38 -2.18 -3.04 -2.63
CA GLN A 38 -3.34 -2.60 -3.40
C GLN A 38 -3.40 -1.09 -3.24
N GLY A 39 -3.68 -0.40 -4.34
CA GLY A 39 -3.73 1.05 -4.35
C GLY A 39 -4.28 1.54 -5.67
N GLY A 40 -4.73 2.78 -5.66
CA GLY A 40 -5.36 3.38 -6.83
C GLY A 40 -6.19 4.61 -6.46
N LEU A 41 -7.04 5.00 -7.40
CA LEU A 41 -7.99 6.09 -7.22
C LEU A 41 -9.33 5.51 -6.77
N ALA A 42 -9.72 5.77 -5.53
CA ALA A 42 -11.08 5.54 -5.08
C ALA A 42 -11.93 6.76 -5.43
N THR A 43 -13.12 6.50 -5.96
CA THR A 43 -14.08 7.54 -6.38
C THR A 43 -15.39 7.32 -5.65
N PHE A 44 -15.87 8.37 -5.01
CA PHE A 44 -17.12 8.38 -4.26
C PHE A 44 -17.94 9.62 -4.63
N SER A 45 -19.24 9.55 -4.33
CA SER A 45 -20.17 10.66 -4.45
C SER A 45 -20.52 11.14 -3.04
N GLY A 46 -20.23 12.40 -2.74
CA GLY A 46 -20.66 13.01 -1.48
C GLY A 46 -22.16 13.29 -1.50
N ASP A 47 -22.79 13.26 -0.33
CA ASP A 47 -24.21 13.59 -0.12
C ASP A 47 -24.41 14.77 0.85
N GLY A 48 -23.33 15.37 1.35
CA GLY A 48 -23.36 16.44 2.35
C GLY A 48 -23.64 15.97 3.78
N MET A 49 -23.71 14.66 4.04
CA MET A 49 -24.04 14.10 5.36
C MET A 49 -23.13 12.94 5.78
N SER A 50 -22.81 12.05 4.84
CA SER A 50 -21.95 10.89 5.04
C SER A 50 -20.51 11.32 5.28
N VAL A 51 -19.91 10.75 6.31
CA VAL A 51 -18.53 11.03 6.74
C VAL A 51 -17.61 9.83 6.56
N ASP A 52 -18.17 8.64 6.37
CA ASP A 52 -17.43 7.39 6.29
C ASP A 52 -17.45 6.85 4.86
N PHE A 53 -16.27 6.54 4.32
CA PHE A 53 -16.09 5.99 2.98
C PHE A 53 -15.21 4.76 3.04
N GLU A 54 -15.63 3.69 2.36
CA GLU A 54 -15.01 2.37 2.48
C GLU A 54 -14.35 1.93 1.17
N ILE A 55 -13.15 1.37 1.28
CA ILE A 55 -12.42 0.74 0.18
C ILE A 55 -12.13 -0.72 0.58
N THR A 56 -12.73 -1.67 -0.12
CA THR A 56 -12.54 -3.10 0.16
C THR A 56 -11.19 -3.61 -0.36
N HIS A 57 -10.64 -4.59 0.36
CA HIS A 57 -9.39 -5.28 0.03
C HIS A 57 -9.45 -6.76 0.42
N ASP A 58 -8.68 -7.58 -0.30
CA ASP A 58 -8.71 -9.05 -0.16
C ASP A 58 -7.40 -9.60 0.42
N PHE A 59 -6.91 -8.98 1.50
CA PHE A 59 -5.59 -9.31 2.03
C PHE A 59 -5.58 -10.54 2.96
N GLY A 60 -6.76 -10.99 3.42
CA GLY A 60 -6.90 -12.12 4.33
C GLY A 60 -6.40 -11.80 5.74
N GLY A 61 -6.59 -10.55 6.17
CA GLY A 61 -6.21 -10.04 7.50
C GLY A 61 -5.70 -8.60 7.44
N VAL A 62 -5.64 -7.95 8.59
CA VAL A 62 -5.35 -6.50 8.70
C VAL A 62 -4.03 -6.11 8.00
N PRO A 63 -4.03 -5.13 7.07
CA PRO A 63 -2.82 -4.55 6.49
C PRO A 63 -1.94 -3.85 7.53
N ASP A 64 -0.64 -3.78 7.29
CA ASP A 64 0.32 -3.17 8.23
C ASP A 64 0.46 -1.65 8.03
N LEU A 65 0.16 -1.16 6.82
CA LEU A 65 0.23 0.26 6.48
C LEU A 65 -0.89 0.64 5.52
N ALA A 66 -1.54 1.78 5.80
CA ALA A 66 -2.44 2.45 4.87
C ALA A 66 -2.06 3.91 4.74
N LEU A 67 -1.96 4.38 3.50
CA LEU A 67 -1.75 5.77 3.14
C LEU A 67 -2.95 6.23 2.32
N VAL A 68 -3.51 7.38 2.70
CA VAL A 68 -4.61 8.02 1.98
C VAL A 68 -4.20 9.45 1.63
N GLY A 69 -4.40 9.82 0.38
CA GLY A 69 -4.11 11.15 -0.17
C GLY A 69 -5.31 11.71 -0.90
N GLU A 70 -5.42 13.03 -0.89
CA GLU A 70 -6.49 13.76 -1.57
C GLU A 70 -6.23 13.79 -3.09
N ALA A 71 -7.26 13.50 -3.89
CA ALA A 71 -7.19 13.55 -5.35
C ALA A 71 -8.22 14.50 -5.99
N SER A 72 -9.08 15.13 -5.18
CA SER A 72 -10.04 16.16 -5.59
C SER A 72 -10.16 17.26 -4.53
N GLU A 73 -10.67 18.42 -4.95
CA GLU A 73 -10.93 19.56 -4.06
C GLU A 73 -11.99 19.22 -3.00
N ASP A 74 -13.04 18.49 -3.39
CA ASP A 74 -14.11 18.07 -2.47
C ASP A 74 -13.66 16.99 -1.46
N ALA A 75 -12.49 16.38 -1.66
CA ALA A 75 -11.87 15.48 -0.70
C ALA A 75 -10.92 16.20 0.28
N ILE A 76 -10.72 17.51 0.12
CA ILE A 76 -9.90 18.33 1.02
C ILE A 76 -10.60 18.46 2.37
N GLY A 77 -9.85 18.21 3.45
CA GLY A 77 -10.36 18.36 4.80
C GLY A 77 -9.66 17.47 5.81
N GLU A 78 -9.88 17.76 7.08
CA GLU A 78 -9.41 16.91 8.17
C GLU A 78 -10.09 15.54 8.10
N LYS A 79 -9.26 14.51 8.08
CA LYS A 79 -9.68 13.11 7.99
C LYS A 79 -8.65 12.21 8.64
N TRP A 80 -9.11 11.04 9.04
CA TRP A 80 -8.28 9.94 9.51
C TRP A 80 -8.84 8.63 8.94
N TRP A 81 -8.08 7.55 9.06
CA TRP A 81 -8.51 6.27 8.52
C TRP A 81 -8.05 5.13 9.40
N GLU A 82 -8.84 4.06 9.38
CA GLU A 82 -8.51 2.79 10.00
C GLU A 82 -8.61 1.66 9.00
N VAL A 83 -7.90 0.57 9.27
CA VAL A 83 -7.87 -0.59 8.40
C VAL A 83 -8.35 -1.81 9.17
N SER A 84 -9.34 -2.48 8.60
CA SER A 84 -9.88 -3.74 9.09
C SER A 84 -9.31 -4.91 8.28
N GLU A 85 -9.82 -6.12 8.55
CA GLU A 85 -9.43 -7.33 7.83
C GLU A 85 -9.86 -7.34 6.36
N THR A 86 -10.91 -6.58 6.02
CA THR A 86 -11.54 -6.59 4.69
C THR A 86 -11.57 -5.21 4.04
N SER A 87 -11.35 -4.14 4.81
CA SER A 87 -11.62 -2.79 4.32
C SER A 87 -10.69 -1.74 4.90
N LEU A 88 -10.47 -0.67 4.15
CA LEU A 88 -9.92 0.61 4.60
C LEU A 88 -11.10 1.57 4.75
N ILE A 89 -11.31 2.11 5.94
CA ILE A 89 -12.40 3.05 6.24
C ILE A 89 -11.78 4.43 6.44
N ILE A 90 -12.25 5.40 5.66
CA ILE A 90 -11.84 6.79 5.72
C ILE A 90 -12.94 7.59 6.40
N HIS A 91 -12.58 8.31 7.46
CA HIS A 91 -13.46 9.14 8.25
C HIS A 91 -13.13 10.62 8.01
N PHE A 92 -14.10 11.35 7.48
CA PHE A 92 -14.05 12.80 7.36
C PHE A 92 -14.61 13.46 8.62
N ILE A 93 -13.94 14.50 9.12
CA ILE A 93 -14.45 15.28 10.27
C ILE A 93 -15.68 16.11 9.86
N SER A 94 -15.69 16.60 8.63
CA SER A 94 -16.83 17.31 8.02
C SER A 94 -17.27 16.56 6.77
N PRO A 95 -18.59 16.36 6.57
CA PRO A 95 -19.07 15.64 5.39
C PRO A 95 -18.67 16.38 4.12
N PRO A 96 -18.15 15.67 3.10
CA PRO A 96 -17.88 16.25 1.79
C PRO A 96 -19.15 16.82 1.14
N PRO A 97 -19.03 17.86 0.29
CA PRO A 97 -20.17 18.46 -0.38
C PRO A 97 -20.88 17.46 -1.30
N ALA A 98 -22.19 17.68 -1.47
CA ALA A 98 -23.00 16.83 -2.33
C ALA A 98 -22.57 16.94 -3.80
N GLY A 99 -22.33 15.80 -4.45
CA GLY A 99 -21.88 15.75 -5.83
C GLY A 99 -21.78 14.33 -6.37
N ILE A 100 -21.57 14.19 -7.68
CA ILE A 100 -21.39 12.89 -8.34
C ILE A 100 -19.90 12.72 -8.63
N ASP A 101 -19.34 11.59 -8.18
CA ASP A 101 -17.92 11.22 -8.38
C ASP A 101 -16.94 12.34 -8.02
N ASN A 102 -17.32 13.17 -7.05
CA ASN A 102 -16.65 14.41 -6.70
C ASN A 102 -15.60 14.21 -5.60
N VAL A 103 -15.76 13.18 -4.76
CA VAL A 103 -14.79 12.81 -3.72
C VAL A 103 -13.84 11.77 -4.29
N LYS A 104 -12.58 12.17 -4.52
CA LYS A 104 -11.55 11.28 -5.08
C LYS A 104 -10.38 11.18 -4.10
N LEU A 105 -9.96 9.95 -3.82
CA LEU A 105 -8.89 9.65 -2.88
C LEU A 105 -7.88 8.70 -3.53
N TRP A 106 -6.60 9.07 -3.48
CA TRP A 106 -5.52 8.13 -3.71
C TRP A 106 -5.35 7.27 -2.46
N TYR A 107 -5.23 5.96 -2.64
CA TYR A 107 -4.95 5.06 -1.53
C TYR A 107 -3.82 4.09 -1.89
N LEU A 108 -3.07 3.71 -0.87
CA LEU A 108 -2.10 2.62 -0.92
C LEU A 108 -2.14 1.86 0.40
N ILE A 109 -2.47 0.58 0.32
CA ILE A 109 -2.45 -0.36 1.45
C ILE A 109 -1.39 -1.42 1.20
N LEU A 110 -0.59 -1.71 2.23
CA LEU A 110 0.52 -2.66 2.20
C LEU A 110 0.39 -3.67 3.34
N LYS A 111 0.71 -4.93 3.04
CA LYS A 111 0.91 -5.99 4.03
C LYS A 111 2.31 -6.56 3.84
N PHE A 112 3.11 -6.53 4.90
CA PHE A 112 4.49 -7.01 4.87
C PHE A 112 4.54 -8.52 5.09
N ALA A 113 5.59 -9.17 4.58
CA ALA A 113 5.93 -10.52 5.04
C ALA A 113 6.27 -10.40 6.54
N ARG A 114 5.70 -11.27 7.36
CA ARG A 114 6.16 -11.48 8.74
C ARG A 114 6.79 -12.85 8.84
#